data_AF-A0AA37AAB1-F1
#
_entry.id   AF-A0AA37AAB1-F1
#
_cell.length_a   1.000
_cell.length_b   1.000
_cell.length_c   1.000
_cell.angle_alpha   90.00
_cell.angle_beta   90.00
_cell.angle_gamma   90.00
#
_symmetry.space_group_name_H-M   'P 1'
#
loop_
_entity.id
_entity.type
_entity.pdbx_description
1 polymer ?
#
loop_
_entity_poly.entity_id
_entity_poly.type
_entity_poly.pdbx_seq_one_letter_code
_entity_poly.pdbx_strand_id
1 'polypeptide(L)' 'MEPQEITQAEAADLLASGFETGRYEPLGLFLVGEAGGTWTGIDNSTGHAWTEEFGTKAECLEWLKGENEVG' A
#
# COMPACT_ATOMS: atom_id res chain seq x y z
N MET A 1 4.31 -0.63 -11.72
CA MET A 1 5.24 -0.07 -10.72
C MET A 1 5.79 -1.21 -9.90
N GLU A 2 6.98 -1.07 -9.30
CA GLU A 2 7.51 -2.08 -8.40
C GLU A 2 7.07 -1.77 -6.96
N PRO A 3 6.49 -2.74 -6.21
CA PRO A 3 6.14 -2.54 -4.80
C PRO A 3 7.35 -2.20 -3.94
N GLN A 4 7.22 -1.18 -3.09
CA GLN A 4 8.27 -0.73 -2.17
C GLN A 4 7.86 -0.98 -0.72
N GLU A 5 8.70 -1.67 0.02
CA GLU A 5 8.50 -1.82 1.46
C GLU A 5 8.84 -0.51 2.18
N ILE A 6 7.91 -0.03 2.99
CA ILE A 6 8.04 1.20 3.77
C ILE A 6 7.78 0.92 5.25
N THR A 7 8.22 1.84 6.09
CA THR A 7 7.95 1.81 7.53
C THR A 7 6.50 2.23 7.83
N GLN A 8 6.03 1.91 9.05
CA GLN A 8 4.73 2.38 9.53
C GLN A 8 4.63 3.91 9.61
N ALA A 9 5.75 4.59 9.88
CA ALA A 9 5.80 6.05 9.86
C ALA A 9 5.61 6.60 8.45
N GLU A 10 6.32 6.06 7.47
CA GLU A 10 6.18 6.46 6.06
C GLU A 10 4.77 6.14 5.50
N ALA A 11 4.17 5.02 5.92
CA ALA A 11 2.80 4.70 5.57
C ALA A 11 1.81 5.74 6.14
N ALA A 12 2.01 6.14 7.39
CA ALA A 12 1.20 7.20 8.02
C ALA A 12 1.38 8.55 7.31
N ASP A 13 2.62 8.91 6.94
CA ASP A 13 2.90 10.14 6.20
C ASP A 13 2.25 10.14 4.81
N LEU A 14 2.31 9.01 4.08
CA LEU A 14 1.62 8.83 2.81
C LEU A 14 0.12 9.02 2.97
N LEU A 15 -0.50 8.34 3.94
CA LEU A 15 -1.94 8.42 4.17
C LEU A 15 -2.38 9.80 4.69
N ALA A 16 -1.49 10.57 5.33
CA ALA A 16 -1.75 11.94 5.72
C ALA A 16 -1.64 12.94 4.55
N SER A 17 -0.80 12.65 3.56
CA SER A 17 -0.50 13.58 2.45
C SER A 17 -1.74 14.01 1.63
N GLY A 18 -2.73 13.13 1.51
CA GLY A 18 -3.95 13.36 0.73
C GLY A 18 -5.04 14.11 1.50
N PHE A 19 -4.87 14.38 2.80
CA PHE A 19 -5.94 14.91 3.65
C PHE A 19 -6.44 16.29 3.20
N GLU A 20 -5.53 17.18 2.77
CA GLU A 20 -5.87 18.54 2.34
C GLU A 20 -6.15 18.63 0.84
N THR A 21 -5.58 17.73 0.04
CA THR A 21 -5.55 17.82 -1.43
C THR A 21 -6.53 16.85 -2.11
N GLY A 22 -6.99 15.82 -1.40
CA GLY A 22 -7.73 14.69 -1.97
C GLY A 22 -6.88 13.78 -2.87
N ARG A 23 -5.57 14.00 -2.94
CA ARG A 23 -4.64 13.21 -3.76
C ARG A 23 -3.41 12.85 -2.92
N TYR A 24 -3.21 11.56 -2.73
CA TYR A 24 -2.11 11.04 -1.90
C TYR A 24 -0.81 11.00 -2.69
N GLU A 25 0.29 11.38 -2.04
CA GLU A 25 1.65 11.36 -2.57
C GLU A 25 2.64 10.77 -1.54
N PRO A 26 3.70 10.08 -1.98
CA PRO A 26 4.09 9.81 -3.37
C PRO A 26 3.20 8.79 -4.06
N LEU A 27 3.11 8.88 -5.40
CA LEU A 27 2.50 7.82 -6.21
C LEU A 27 3.38 6.58 -6.19
N GLY A 28 2.77 5.41 -6.04
CA GLY A 28 3.52 4.16 -5.98
C GLY A 28 2.69 3.01 -5.43
N LEU A 29 3.33 1.85 -5.37
CA LEU A 29 2.82 0.66 -4.71
C LEU A 29 3.67 0.45 -3.47
N PHE A 30 3.04 0.39 -2.30
CA PHE A 30 3.76 0.28 -1.04
C PHE A 30 3.24 -0.88 -0.22
N LEU A 31 4.09 -1.43 0.64
CA LEU A 31 3.71 -2.44 1.61
C LEU A 31 4.39 -2.15 2.94
N VAL A 32 3.69 -2.40 4.04
CA VAL A 32 4.19 -2.17 5.38
C VAL A 32 3.90 -3.38 6.27
N GLY A 33 4.92 -3.82 7.00
CA GLY A 33 4.77 -4.87 8.01
C GLY A 33 4.26 -4.31 9.33
N GLU A 34 3.27 -4.98 9.92
CA GLU A 34 2.65 -4.57 11.18
C GLU A 34 3.13 -5.39 12.39
N ALA A 35 2.97 -4.80 13.58
CA ALA A 35 3.25 -5.45 14.84
C ALA A 35 2.20 -6.54 15.09
N GLY A 36 2.49 -7.76 14.64
CA GLY A 36 1.52 -8.87 14.62
C GLY A 36 1.78 -9.87 13.50
N GLY A 37 2.65 -9.52 12.54
CA GLY A 37 3.01 -10.38 11.43
C GLY A 37 2.11 -10.22 10.20
N THR A 38 1.10 -9.35 10.28
CA THR A 38 0.28 -8.93 9.14
C THR A 38 1.02 -7.89 8.29
N TRP A 39 0.51 -7.73 7.06
CA TRP A 39 1.06 -6.82 6.06
C TRP A 39 -0.06 -5.98 5.48
N THR A 40 0.14 -4.67 5.38
CA THR A 40 -0.80 -3.77 4.72
C THR A 40 -0.23 -3.37 3.37
N GLY A 41 -0.96 -3.65 2.30
CA GLY A 41 -0.68 -3.17 0.95
C GLY A 41 -1.33 -1.82 0.73
N ILE A 42 -0.63 -0.90 0.05
CA ILE A 42 -1.10 0.43 -0.29
C ILE A 42 -0.89 0.65 -1.80
N ASP A 43 -1.97 0.55 -2.58
CA ASP A 43 -1.96 0.95 -3.98
C ASP A 43 -2.28 2.45 -4.08
N ASN A 44 -1.23 3.24 -4.20
CA ASN A 44 -1.31 4.66 -4.51
C ASN A 44 -0.83 4.97 -5.93
N SER A 45 -0.99 4.05 -6.88
CA SER A 45 -0.58 4.22 -8.27
C SER A 45 -1.29 5.39 -8.98
N THR A 46 -2.52 5.69 -8.53
CA THR A 46 -3.43 6.68 -9.12
C THR A 46 -3.69 7.89 -8.22
N GLY A 47 -3.12 7.92 -7.00
CA GLY A 47 -3.33 9.02 -6.05
C GLY A 47 -4.56 8.86 -5.17
N HIS A 48 -5.12 7.64 -5.08
CA HIS A 48 -6.29 7.29 -4.27
C HIS A 48 -5.96 6.49 -3.00
N ALA A 49 -4.73 5.99 -2.87
CA ALA A 49 -4.24 5.20 -1.73
C ALA A 49 -5.21 4.11 -1.26
N TRP A 50 -5.53 3.15 -2.13
CA TRP A 50 -6.30 1.95 -1.74
C TRP A 50 -5.46 1.10 -0.78
N THR A 51 -6.06 0.62 0.30
CA THR A 51 -5.36 -0.16 1.32
C THR A 51 -6.05 -1.49 1.59
N GLU A 52 -5.29 -2.57 1.76
CA GLU A 52 -5.81 -3.88 2.15
C GLU A 52 -4.82 -4.62 3.07
N GLU A 53 -5.34 -5.36 4.05
CA GLU A 53 -4.56 -6.12 5.04
C GLU A 53 -4.45 -7.59 4.63
N PHE A 54 -3.26 -8.17 4.81
CA PHE A 54 -2.92 -9.53 4.43
C PHE A 54 -2.21 -10.26 5.58
N GLY A 55 -2.41 -11.58 5.64
CA GLY A 55 -1.70 -12.44 6.60
C GLY A 55 -0.23 -12.66 6.24
N THR A 56 0.13 -12.52 4.96
CA THR A 56 1.50 -12.69 4.49
C THR A 56 1.94 -11.60 3.53
N LYS A 57 3.27 -11.37 3.48
CA LYS A 57 3.90 -10.47 2.51
C LYS A 57 3.62 -10.90 1.06
N ALA A 58 3.53 -12.19 0.80
CA ALA A 58 3.34 -12.72 -0.54
C ALA A 58 1.96 -12.34 -1.09
N GLU A 59 0.89 -12.58 -0.32
CA GLU A 59 -0.48 -12.20 -0.69
C GLU A 59 -0.61 -10.69 -0.93
N CYS A 60 0.04 -9.88 -0.07
CA CYS A 60 0.10 -8.43 -0.22
C CYS A 60 0.76 -8.01 -1.55
N LEU A 61 1.86 -8.66 -1.93
CA LEU A 61 2.57 -8.38 -3.19
C LEU A 61 1.76 -8.81 -4.41
N GLU A 62 1.08 -9.96 -4.36
CA GLU A 62 0.22 -10.44 -5.45
C GLU A 62 -0.94 -9.46 -5.70
N TRP A 63 -1.57 -8.97 -4.63
CA TRP A 63 -2.60 -7.93 -4.72
C TRP A 63 -2.07 -6.63 -5.33
N LEU A 64 -0.94 -6.11 -4.84
CA LEU A 64 -0.35 -4.85 -5.34
C LEU A 64 0.01 -4.92 -6.83
N LYS A 65 0.33 -6.11 -7.34
CA LYS A 65 0.69 -6.31 -8.75
C LYS A 65 -0.52 -6.58 -9.65
N GLY A 66 -1.72 -6.68 -9.10
CA GLY A 66 -2.92 -7.09 -9.84
C GLY A 66 -2.89 -8.57 -10.25
N GLU A 67 -2.06 -9.39 -9.62
CA GLU A 67 -1.96 -10.83 -9.92
C GLU A 67 -3.19 -11.62 -9.43
N ASN A 68 -4.09 -10.96 -8.69
CA ASN A 68 -5.38 -11.49 -8.24
C ASN A 68 -6.59 -11.09 -9.12
N GLU A 69 -6.37 -10.47 -10.29
CA GLU A 69 -7.45 -10.32 -11.29
C GLU A 69 -7.76 -11.69 -11.93
N VAL A 70 -8.64 -12.44 -11.27
CA VAL A 70 -9.45 -13.46 -11.91
C VAL A 70 -10.39 -12.72 -12.88
N GLY A 71 -10.25 -12.99 -14.18
CA GLY A 71 -11.04 -12.37 -15.24
C GLY A 71 -12.54 -12.65 -15.20
#